data_AF-A0AAU1Y6H9-F1
#
_entry.id   AF-A0AAU1Y6H9-F1
#
_cell.length_a   1.000
_cell.length_b   1.000
_cell.length_c   1.000
_cell.angle_alpha   90.00
_cell.angle_beta   90.00
_cell.angle_gamma   90.00
#
_symmetry.space_group_name_H-M   'P 1'
#
loop_
_entity.id
_entity.type
_entity.pdbx_description
1 polymer ?
#
loop_
_entity_poly.entity_id
_entity_poly.type
_entity_poly.pdbx_seq_one_letter_code
_entity_poly.pdbx_strand_id
1 'polypeptide(L)'
;MGREWEADPFLVRAGIQAGVAGARSRQASPSPYEAVVHEAALRIRVGGSRTNRRQLEQILERSELANVTVRVLPFDTDDFAGNGYSLLYLHGAVPQLDTIQIDTAHRGEFFGTESHLLQYRRRYERVLATALPPTESRDLIARLARDL
;
A
#
# COMPACT_ATOMS: atom_id res chain seq x y z
N MET A 1 -18.62 -32.16 9.76
CA MET A 1 -17.95 -31.66 10.98
C MET A 1 -16.49 -32.08 10.91
N GLY A 2 -15.56 -31.15 10.64
CA GLY A 2 -14.14 -31.48 10.65
C GLY A 2 -13.24 -30.60 9.78
N ARG A 3 -12.66 -29.59 10.43
CA ARG A 3 -11.47 -28.79 10.09
C ARG A 3 -11.64 -27.67 9.05
N GLU A 4 -12.17 -26.55 9.55
CA GLU A 4 -11.77 -25.20 9.14
C GLU A 4 -10.24 -25.08 9.26
N TRP A 5 -9.59 -24.75 8.16
CA TRP A 5 -8.17 -24.39 8.14
C TRP A 5 -8.05 -22.94 8.60
N GLU A 6 -7.96 -22.73 9.91
CA GLU A 6 -7.52 -21.46 10.46
C GLU A 6 -6.01 -21.34 10.17
N ALA A 7 -5.64 -20.45 9.25
CA ALA A 7 -4.25 -20.24 8.88
C ALA A 7 -3.45 -19.87 10.14
N ASP A 8 -2.45 -20.69 10.47
CA ASP A 8 -1.63 -20.52 11.68
C ASP A 8 -1.05 -19.09 11.71
N PRO A 9 -1.42 -18.27 12.71
CA PRO A 9 -0.93 -16.90 12.85
C PRO A 9 0.61 -16.80 12.89
N PHE A 10 1.30 -17.87 13.28
CA PHE A 10 2.75 -17.98 13.24
C PHE A 10 3.30 -18.11 11.81
N LEU A 11 2.64 -18.92 10.96
CA LEU A 11 3.00 -19.09 9.54
C LEU A 11 2.69 -17.84 8.71
N VAL A 12 1.59 -17.14 9.00
CA VAL A 12 1.26 -15.85 8.37
C VAL A 12 2.30 -14.79 8.74
N ARG A 13 2.69 -14.70 10.01
CA ARG A 13 3.73 -13.76 10.47
C ARG A 13 5.11 -14.09 9.88
N ALA A 14 5.48 -15.37 9.81
CA ALA A 14 6.73 -15.81 9.20
C ALA A 14 6.75 -15.55 7.69
N GLY A 15 5.63 -15.76 6.98
CA GLY A 15 5.48 -15.47 5.56
C GLY A 15 5.56 -13.97 5.23
N ILE A 16 5.06 -13.09 6.11
CA ILE A 16 5.10 -11.64 5.92
C ILE A 16 6.44 -11.05 6.34
N GLN A 17 7.03 -11.52 7.45
CA GLN A 17 8.42 -11.19 7.79
C GLN A 17 9.38 -11.71 6.71
N ALA A 18 9.13 -12.89 6.13
CA ALA A 18 9.88 -13.42 5.00
C ALA A 18 9.50 -12.77 3.66
N GLY A 19 8.37 -12.08 3.53
CA GLY A 19 8.05 -11.25 2.36
C GLY A 19 8.77 -9.90 2.42
N VAL A 20 8.80 -9.28 3.60
CA VAL A 20 9.55 -8.04 3.88
C VAL A 20 11.07 -8.31 3.96
N ALA A 21 11.49 -9.47 4.46
CA ALA A 21 12.89 -9.91 4.50
C ALA A 21 13.32 -10.70 3.24
N GLY A 22 12.37 -11.25 2.48
CA GLY A 22 12.57 -11.96 1.22
C GLY A 22 12.96 -11.05 0.06
N ALA A 23 12.86 -9.73 0.26
CA ALA A 23 13.62 -8.74 -0.49
C ALA A 23 15.16 -8.88 -0.36
N ARG A 24 15.65 -9.95 0.27
CA ARG A 24 17.06 -10.38 0.30
C ARG A 24 17.29 -11.78 -0.27
N SER A 25 16.41 -12.31 -1.12
CA SER A 25 16.79 -13.42 -2.00
C SER A 25 17.67 -12.89 -3.14
N ARG A 26 18.94 -13.27 -3.05
CA ARG A 26 20.00 -13.10 -4.05
C ARG A 26 19.47 -13.57 -5.42
N GLN A 27 19.31 -12.64 -6.37
CA GLN A 27 18.79 -12.81 -7.75
C GLN A 27 17.26 -12.98 -7.88
N ALA A 28 16.52 -11.88 -7.78
CA ALA A 28 15.20 -11.75 -8.40
C ALA A 28 14.96 -10.26 -8.72
N SER A 29 14.36 -9.98 -9.88
CA SER A 29 13.87 -8.64 -10.23
C SER A 29 13.05 -8.05 -9.08
N PRO A 30 13.16 -6.75 -8.79
CA PRO A 30 12.47 -6.16 -7.66
C PRO A 30 10.95 -6.36 -7.81
N SER A 31 10.29 -6.83 -6.75
CA SER A 31 8.85 -7.12 -6.78
C SER A 31 8.05 -5.87 -7.13
N PRO A 32 6.99 -5.97 -7.94
CA PRO A 32 6.09 -4.86 -8.19
C PRO A 32 5.51 -4.33 -6.88
N TYR A 33 5.46 -3.01 -6.75
CA TYR A 33 4.91 -2.31 -5.60
C TYR A 33 4.00 -1.18 -6.10
N GLU A 34 2.72 -1.21 -5.70
CA GLU A 34 1.76 -0.16 -6.01
C GLU A 34 1.26 0.47 -4.70
N ALA A 35 1.41 1.78 -4.59
CA ALA A 35 0.93 2.58 -3.47
C ALA A 35 -0.13 3.57 -3.95
N VAL A 36 -1.25 3.62 -3.23
CA VAL A 36 -2.24 4.68 -3.37
C VAL A 36 -2.23 5.51 -2.09
N VAL A 37 -1.96 6.80 -2.22
CA VAL A 37 -1.82 7.71 -1.08
C VAL A 37 -2.86 8.82 -1.20
N HIS A 38 -3.64 9.03 -0.14
CA HIS A 38 -4.56 10.16 -0.11
C HIS A 38 -3.81 11.49 0.00
N GLU A 39 -4.23 12.51 -0.74
CA GLU A 39 -3.58 13.83 -0.80
C GLU A 39 -3.36 14.46 0.58
N ALA A 40 -4.34 14.32 1.48
CA ALA A 40 -4.22 14.71 2.89
C ALA A 40 -2.91 14.22 3.55
N ALA A 41 -2.51 12.97 3.35
CA ALA A 41 -1.30 12.42 3.95
C ALA A 41 -0.02 13.09 3.43
N LEU A 42 -0.01 13.52 2.16
CA LEU A 42 1.11 14.23 1.56
C LEU A 42 1.24 15.67 2.10
N ARG A 43 0.12 16.28 2.50
CA ARG A 43 0.06 17.66 3.01
C ARG A 43 0.34 17.78 4.51
N ILE A 44 0.20 16.71 5.29
CA ILE A 44 0.49 16.74 6.73
C ILE A 44 2.01 16.88 6.95
N ARG A 45 2.43 17.98 7.57
CA ARG A 45 3.84 18.34 7.78
C ARG A 45 4.44 17.68 9.03
N VAL A 46 4.50 16.35 9.04
CA VAL A 46 5.18 15.62 10.12
C VAL A 46 6.67 15.98 10.13
N GLY A 47 7.17 16.50 11.25
CA GLY A 47 8.57 16.93 11.37
C GLY A 47 8.91 18.25 10.64
N GLY A 48 7.89 19.05 10.27
CA GLY A 48 8.06 20.39 9.69
C GLY A 48 8.29 20.41 8.17
N SER A 49 8.25 21.62 7.56
CA SER A 49 8.27 21.80 6.10
C SER A 49 9.48 21.18 5.41
N ARG A 50 10.69 21.34 5.98
CA ARG A 50 11.93 20.77 5.41
C ARG A 50 11.89 19.24 5.35
N THR A 51 11.35 18.60 6.40
CA THR A 51 11.23 17.14 6.46
C THR A 51 10.20 16.65 5.46
N ASN A 52 9.04 17.30 5.42
CA ASN A 52 7.96 16.94 4.50
C ASN A 52 8.39 17.10 3.03
N ARG A 53 9.07 18.20 2.70
CA ARG A 53 9.64 18.40 1.35
C ARG A 53 10.57 17.26 0.94
N ARG A 54 11.52 16.89 1.80
CA ARG A 54 12.43 15.76 1.56
C ARG A 54 11.68 14.43 1.41
N GLN A 55 10.61 14.21 2.18
CA GLN A 55 9.80 13.00 2.04
C GLN A 55 9.09 12.95 0.68
N LEU A 56 8.51 14.06 0.23
CA LEU A 56 7.87 14.14 -1.09
C LEU A 56 8.87 13.96 -2.23
N GLU A 57 10.07 14.55 -2.12
CA GLU A 57 11.18 14.35 -3.07
C GLU A 57 11.59 12.86 -3.14
N GLN A 58 11.70 12.18 -1.99
CA GLN A 58 11.98 10.74 -1.95
C GLN A 58 10.88 9.88 -2.56
N ILE A 59 9.60 10.27 -2.39
CA ILE A 59 8.49 9.58 -3.04
C ILE A 59 8.59 9.72 -4.56
N LEU A 60 8.89 10.92 -5.08
CA LEU A 60 9.10 11.16 -6.50
C LEU A 60 10.23 10.30 -7.06
N GLU A 61 11.42 10.36 -6.44
CA GLU A 61 12.58 9.56 -6.85
C GLU A 61 12.26 8.07 -6.92
N ARG A 62 11.60 7.51 -5.89
CA ARG A 62 11.23 6.09 -5.86
C ARG A 62 10.16 5.74 -6.88
N SER A 63 9.25 6.66 -7.17
CA SER A 63 8.19 6.44 -8.14
C SER A 63 8.73 6.25 -9.57
N GLU A 64 9.95 6.70 -9.88
CA GLU A 64 10.59 6.51 -11.19
C GLU A 64 11.13 5.08 -11.40
N LEU A 65 11.18 4.26 -10.35
CA LEU A 65 11.61 2.87 -10.48
C LEU A 65 10.58 2.06 -11.27
N ALA A 66 11.04 1.25 -12.22
CA ALA A 66 10.16 0.48 -13.13
C ALA A 66 9.20 -0.49 -12.40
N ASN A 67 9.52 -0.91 -11.18
CA ASN A 67 8.69 -1.79 -10.37
C ASN A 67 7.83 -1.04 -9.34
N VAL A 68 7.84 0.30 -9.32
CA VAL A 68 7.11 1.12 -8.35
C VAL A 68 6.07 1.97 -9.06
N THR A 69 4.83 1.87 -8.60
CA THR A 69 3.73 2.75 -9.02
C THR A 69 3.21 3.50 -7.81
N VAL A 70 3.15 4.83 -7.92
CA VAL A 70 2.56 5.70 -6.89
C VAL A 70 1.39 6.44 -7.51
N ARG A 71 0.22 6.31 -6.90
CA ARG A 71 -0.98 7.05 -7.28
C ARG A 71 -1.43 7.92 -6.12
N VAL A 72 -1.94 9.10 -6.43
CA VAL A 72 -2.54 10.00 -5.45
C VAL A 72 -4.03 10.00 -5.61
N LEU A 73 -4.72 9.84 -4.49
CA LEU A 73 -6.15 10.08 -4.43
C LEU A 73 -6.38 11.55 -4.02
N PRO A 74 -6.91 12.39 -4.93
CA PRO A 74 -7.08 13.83 -4.70
C PRO A 74 -8.28 14.10 -3.80
N PHE A 75 -8.32 15.29 -3.17
CA PHE A 75 -9.47 15.70 -2.36
C PHE A 75 -10.79 15.78 -3.14
N ASP A 76 -10.71 16.12 -4.43
CA ASP A 76 -11.87 16.29 -5.32
C ASP A 76 -12.41 14.94 -5.83
N THR A 77 -12.28 13.90 -5.02
CA THR A 77 -12.79 12.56 -5.34
C THR A 77 -14.16 12.37 -4.69
N ASP A 78 -15.20 12.26 -5.51
CA ASP A 78 -16.51 11.85 -5.05
C ASP A 78 -16.51 10.38 -4.60
N ASP A 79 -17.33 10.08 -3.59
CA ASP A 79 -17.61 8.72 -3.14
C ASP A 79 -16.36 7.94 -2.70
N PHE A 80 -15.48 8.60 -1.92
CA PHE A 80 -14.27 7.98 -1.36
C PHE A 80 -14.61 6.70 -0.60
N ALA A 81 -14.46 5.56 -1.29
CA ALA A 81 -14.65 4.22 -0.74
C ALA A 81 -13.52 3.80 0.21
N GLY A 82 -12.64 4.75 0.55
CA GLY A 82 -11.46 4.48 1.33
C GLY A 82 -11.75 4.28 2.80
N ASN A 83 -10.91 3.41 3.31
CA ASN A 83 -10.84 2.93 4.65
C ASN A 83 -10.15 3.99 5.52
N GLY A 84 -10.78 4.37 6.63
CA GLY A 84 -10.13 5.16 7.70
C GLY A 84 -8.97 4.42 8.39
N TYR A 85 -8.29 3.50 7.70
CA TYR A 85 -7.19 2.66 8.14
C TYR A 85 -6.25 2.35 6.98
N SER A 86 -4.96 2.22 7.28
CA SER A 86 -3.93 1.75 6.33
C SER A 86 -4.12 0.27 6.03
N LEU A 87 -3.94 -0.11 4.77
CA LEU A 87 -4.07 -1.49 4.30
C LEU A 87 -2.91 -1.85 3.37
N LEU A 88 -2.34 -3.04 3.58
CA LEU A 88 -1.31 -3.63 2.75
C LEU A 88 -1.81 -4.96 2.18
N TYR A 89 -1.83 -5.08 0.85
CA TYR A 89 -2.12 -6.32 0.15
C TYR A 89 -0.80 -6.99 -0.23
N LEU A 90 -0.55 -8.20 0.28
CA LEU A 90 0.65 -8.99 -0.01
C LEU A 90 0.28 -10.13 -0.94
N HIS A 91 0.91 -10.17 -2.11
CA HIS A 91 0.77 -11.28 -3.04
C HIS A 91 1.72 -12.42 -2.65
N GLY A 92 1.14 -13.59 -2.43
CA GLY A 92 1.91 -14.80 -2.16
C GLY A 92 2.52 -15.38 -3.42
N ALA A 93 3.41 -16.37 -3.26
CA ALA A 93 3.91 -17.16 -4.40
C ALA A 93 2.78 -17.92 -5.14
N VAL A 94 1.66 -18.17 -4.44
CA VAL A 94 0.40 -18.67 -4.99
C VAL A 94 -0.76 -17.86 -4.39
N PRO A 95 -1.92 -17.75 -5.08
CA PRO A 95 -3.03 -16.90 -4.61
C PRO A 95 -3.58 -17.24 -3.22
N GLN A 96 -3.46 -18.50 -2.79
CA GLN A 96 -3.90 -18.97 -1.47
C GLN A 96 -3.02 -18.46 -0.32
N LEU A 97 -1.83 -17.94 -0.65
CA LEU A 97 -0.91 -17.30 0.30
C LEU A 97 -1.01 -15.78 0.27
N ASP A 98 -1.95 -15.22 -0.50
CA ASP A 98 -2.24 -13.79 -0.43
C ASP A 98 -2.69 -13.42 0.99
N THR A 99 -2.25 -12.27 1.46
CA THR A 99 -2.60 -11.79 2.79
C THR A 99 -2.86 -10.30 2.80
N ILE A 100 -3.92 -9.89 3.49
CA ILE A 100 -4.15 -8.49 3.85
C ILE A 100 -3.56 -8.25 5.23
N GLN A 101 -2.83 -7.15 5.39
CA GLN A 101 -2.55 -6.55 6.68
C GLN A 101 -3.32 -5.24 6.83
N ILE A 102 -3.97 -5.04 7.97
CA ILE A 102 -4.58 -3.76 8.36
C ILE A 102 -3.91 -3.29 9.65
N ASP A 103 -3.49 -2.03 9.68
CA ASP A 103 -2.91 -1.44 10.88
C ASP A 103 -4.03 -0.99 11.82
N THR A 104 -4.02 -1.49 13.06
CA THR A 104 -4.88 -1.02 14.15
C THR A 104 -4.04 -0.35 15.23
N ALA A 105 -4.70 0.32 16.19
CA ALA A 105 -4.03 1.07 17.25
C ALA A 105 -3.03 0.24 18.09
N HIS A 106 -3.24 -1.07 18.20
CA HIS A 106 -2.44 -1.93 19.07
C HIS A 106 -1.70 -3.05 18.32
N ARG A 107 -2.16 -3.45 17.13
CA ARG A 107 -1.57 -4.55 16.35
C ARG A 107 -1.93 -4.49 14.87
N GLY A 108 -1.11 -5.07 14.00
CA GLY A 108 -1.55 -5.45 12.66
C GLY A 108 -2.50 -6.65 12.70
N GLU A 109 -3.66 -6.51 12.06
CA GLU A 109 -4.58 -7.62 11.79
C GLU A 109 -4.29 -8.23 10.43
N PHE A 110 -4.42 -9.56 10.32
CA PHE A 110 -4.10 -10.30 9.10
C PHE A 110 -5.30 -11.10 8.62
N PHE A 111 -5.58 -11.05 7.32
CA PHE A 111 -6.68 -11.77 6.70
C PHE A 111 -6.18 -12.53 5.47
N GLY A 112 -6.46 -13.83 5.42
CA GLY A 112 -6.08 -14.72 4.31
C GLY A 112 -7.23 -15.59 3.79
N THR A 113 -8.46 -15.41 4.29
CA THR A 113 -9.61 -16.14 3.76
C THR A 113 -9.98 -15.60 2.39
N GLU A 114 -10.42 -16.47 1.49
CA GLU A 114 -10.81 -16.07 0.12
C GLU A 114 -11.89 -14.98 0.12
N SER A 115 -12.87 -15.06 1.04
CA SER A 115 -13.92 -14.04 1.18
C SER A 115 -13.36 -12.66 1.51
N HIS A 116 -12.41 -12.56 2.44
CA HIS A 116 -11.75 -11.30 2.79
C HIS A 116 -10.89 -10.80 1.63
N LEU A 117 -10.07 -11.67 1.02
CA LEU A 117 -9.23 -11.30 -0.12
C LEU A 117 -10.06 -10.73 -1.28
N LEU A 118 -11.18 -11.39 -1.63
CA LEU A 118 -12.10 -10.91 -2.67
C LEU A 118 -12.78 -9.57 -2.32
N GLN A 119 -13.13 -9.36 -1.04
CA GLN A 119 -13.69 -8.10 -0.59
C GLN A 119 -12.69 -6.97 -0.73
N TYR A 120 -11.45 -7.16 -0.27
CA TYR A 120 -10.43 -6.13 -0.28
C TYR A 120 -9.89 -5.84 -1.69
N ARG A 121 -9.78 -6.85 -2.58
CA ARG A 121 -9.45 -6.61 -4.00
C ARG A 121 -10.48 -5.70 -4.66
N ARG A 122 -11.77 -6.01 -4.55
CA ARG A 122 -12.84 -5.18 -5.13
C ARG A 122 -12.85 -3.75 -4.59
N ARG A 123 -12.53 -3.58 -3.31
CA ARG A 123 -12.38 -2.24 -2.72
C ARG A 123 -11.17 -1.51 -3.29
N TYR A 124 -10.02 -2.19 -3.37
CA TYR A 124 -8.80 -1.62 -3.93
C TYR A 124 -8.98 -1.18 -5.39
N GLU A 125 -9.66 -1.98 -6.21
CA GLU A 125 -10.02 -1.64 -7.59
C GLU A 125 -10.86 -0.35 -7.68
N ARG A 126 -11.82 -0.15 -6.77
CA ARG A 126 -12.61 1.10 -6.72
C ARG A 126 -11.74 2.31 -6.36
N VAL A 127 -10.86 2.16 -5.38
CA VAL A 127 -9.92 3.22 -4.98
C VAL A 127 -8.96 3.56 -6.12
N LEU A 128 -8.48 2.56 -6.86
CA LEU A 128 -7.62 2.76 -8.02
C LEU A 128 -8.33 3.48 -9.16
N ALA A 129 -9.62 3.19 -9.38
CA ALA A 129 -10.43 3.81 -10.42
C ALA A 129 -10.63 5.32 -10.22
N THR A 130 -10.54 5.80 -8.97
CA THR A 130 -10.69 7.21 -8.61
C THR A 130 -9.36 7.91 -8.35
N ALA A 131 -8.24 7.18 -8.25
CA ALA A 131 -6.93 7.76 -8.04
C ALA A 131 -6.37 8.34 -9.34
N LEU A 132 -5.57 9.40 -9.23
CA LEU A 132 -4.87 9.98 -10.36
C LEU A 132 -3.94 8.94 -11.02
N PRO A 133 -3.76 9.00 -12.36
CA PRO A 133 -2.73 8.25 -13.03
C PRO A 133 -1.33 8.53 -12.45
N PRO A 134 -0.35 7.62 -12.61
CA PRO A 134 0.97 7.78 -12.00
C PRO A 134 1.70 9.08 -12.38
N THR A 135 1.56 9.54 -13.63
CA THR A 135 2.16 10.80 -14.09
C THR A 135 1.56 12.02 -13.41
N GLU A 136 0.23 12.12 -13.40
CA GLU A 136 -0.49 13.23 -12.74
C GLU A 136 -0.28 13.23 -11.22
N SER A 137 -0.13 12.04 -10.64
CA SER A 137 0.23 11.83 -9.23
C SER A 137 1.61 12.43 -8.92
N ARG A 138 2.62 12.16 -9.76
CA ARG A 138 3.95 12.79 -9.63
C ARG A 138 3.87 14.30 -9.79
N ASP A 139 3.09 14.80 -10.74
CA ASP A 139 2.92 16.25 -10.92
C ASP A 139 2.32 16.92 -9.68
N LEU A 140 1.32 16.29 -9.06
CA LEU A 140 0.72 16.78 -7.81
C LEU A 140 1.74 16.75 -6.66
N ILE A 141 2.45 15.65 -6.46
CA ILE A 141 3.48 15.54 -5.42
C ILE A 141 4.59 16.59 -5.62
N ALA A 142 5.03 16.80 -6.87
CA ALA A 142 6.04 17.80 -7.20
C ALA A 142 5.56 19.24 -6.95
N ARG A 143 4.28 19.54 -7.21
CA ARG A 143 3.68 20.83 -6.82
C ARG A 143 3.70 21.01 -5.31
N LEU A 144 3.21 20.02 -4.56
CA LEU A 144 3.20 20.07 -3.09
C LEU A 144 4.60 20.26 -2.51
N ALA A 145 5.61 19.60 -3.06
CA ALA A 145 6.99 19.75 -2.62
C ALA A 145 7.54 21.16 -2.86
N ARG A 146 7.15 21.82 -3.96
CA ARG A 146 7.57 23.20 -4.27
C ARG A 146 6.94 24.23 -3.34
N ASP A 147 5.69 24.00 -2.90
CA ASP A 147 4.89 24.91 -2.08
C ASP A 147 5.26 24.90 -0.57
N LEU A 148 6.27 24.10 -0.17
CA LEU A 148 6.77 23.97 1.21
C LEU A 148 8.05 24.74 1.47
#